data_AF-A0A2S9MZ16-F1
#
_entry.id   AF-A0A2S9MZ16-F1
#
_cell.length_a   1.000
_cell.length_b   1.000
_cell.length_c   1.000
_cell.angle_alpha   90.00
_cell.angle_beta   90.00
_cell.angle_gamma   90.00
#
_symmetry.space_group_name_H-M   'P 1'
#
loop_
_entity.id
_entity.type
_entity.pdbx_description
1 polymer ?
#
loop_
_entity_poly.entity_id
_entity_poly.type
_entity_poly.pdbx_seq_one_letter_code
_entity_poly.pdbx_strand_id
1 'polypeptide(L)'
;MEQAFLFVVALLEALGLSLTNPSSAKITTWNDDGDQVEIAAATVCSAVLSGSLRNVQFWRTASEDVFAAWENVQGGCTFSIYLDGLDSAFAVLLISRLVEPVLTTFRSRYDDGEVFAIVFE
;
A
#
# COMPACT_ATOMS: atom_id res chain seq x y z
N MET A 1 -13.16 2.02 -2.49
CA MET A 1 -11.91 1.33 -2.86
C MET A 1 -11.04 2.14 -3.82
N GLU A 2 -11.49 2.51 -5.04
CA GLU A 2 -10.64 3.19 -6.05
C GLU A 2 -9.88 4.41 -5.51
N GLN A 3 -10.61 5.37 -4.96
CA GLN A 3 -10.04 6.61 -4.44
C GLN A 3 -9.08 6.36 -3.29
N ALA A 4 -9.36 5.36 -2.44
CA ALA A 4 -8.48 5.00 -1.33
C ALA A 4 -7.18 4.37 -1.83
N PHE A 5 -7.26 3.48 -2.83
CA PHE A 5 -6.09 2.90 -3.47
C PHE A 5 -5.23 3.98 -4.15
N LEU A 6 -5.84 4.84 -4.97
CA LEU A 6 -5.13 5.93 -5.64
C LEU A 6 -4.51 6.91 -4.64
N PHE A 7 -5.16 7.15 -3.50
CA PHE A 7 -4.61 7.95 -2.42
C PHE A 7 -3.34 7.31 -1.83
N VAL A 8 -3.36 6.01 -1.52
CA VAL A 8 -2.18 5.29 -1.01
C VAL A 8 -1.05 5.29 -2.05
N VAL A 9 -1.37 5.06 -3.33
CA VAL A 9 -0.38 5.14 -4.42
C VAL A 9 0.28 6.52 -4.45
N ALA A 10 -0.51 7.59 -4.50
CA ALA A 10 0.03 8.96 -4.56
C ALA A 10 0.89 9.30 -3.33
N LEU A 11 0.51 8.80 -2.16
CA LEU A 11 1.28 9.01 -0.93
C LEU A 11 2.63 8.31 -0.98
N LEU A 12 2.67 7.04 -1.41
CA LEU A 12 3.90 6.28 -1.53
C LEU A 12 4.79 6.82 -2.67
N GLU A 13 4.20 7.28 -3.78
CA GLU A 13 4.92 7.97 -4.85
C GLU A 13 5.56 9.28 -4.40
N ALA A 14 4.88 10.06 -3.56
CA ALA A 14 5.46 11.27 -2.98
C ALA A 14 6.68 10.99 -2.08
N LEU A 15 6.84 9.75 -1.61
CA LEU A 15 8.00 9.28 -0.84
C LEU A 15 9.08 8.61 -1.70
N GLY A 16 8.89 8.58 -3.02
CA GLY A 16 9.83 8.00 -3.97
C GLY A 16 9.68 6.49 -4.14
N LEU A 17 8.55 5.89 -3.74
CA LEU A 17 8.23 4.51 -4.12
C LEU A 17 7.37 4.46 -5.38
N SER A 18 7.56 3.46 -6.23
CA SER A 18 6.76 3.26 -7.44
C SER A 18 6.10 1.90 -7.47
N LEU A 19 4.88 1.81 -8.01
CA LEU A 19 4.22 0.52 -8.29
C LEU A 19 5.06 -0.37 -9.21
N THR A 20 5.81 0.26 -10.12
CA THR A 20 6.66 -0.43 -11.09
C THR A 20 8.06 -0.60 -10.50
N ASN A 21 8.59 -1.83 -10.50
CA ASN A 21 9.97 -2.08 -10.11
C ASN A 21 10.93 -1.38 -11.11
N PRO A 22 11.87 -0.56 -10.62
CA PRO A 22 12.75 0.24 -11.48
C PRO A 22 13.73 -0.60 -12.32
N SER A 23 14.02 -1.84 -11.93
CA SER A 23 14.93 -2.73 -12.65
C SER A 23 14.22 -3.57 -13.72
N SER A 24 12.99 -4.00 -13.46
CA SER A 24 12.27 -4.95 -14.33
C SER A 24 11.12 -4.32 -15.11
N ALA A 25 10.72 -3.10 -14.77
CA ALA A 25 9.54 -2.42 -15.31
C ALA A 25 8.22 -3.17 -15.07
N LYS A 26 8.18 -4.05 -14.05
CA LYS A 26 7.02 -4.90 -13.71
C LYS A 26 6.33 -4.42 -12.45
N ILE A 27 5.02 -4.64 -12.39
CA ILE A 27 4.23 -4.51 -11.16
C ILE A 27 4.01 -5.91 -10.61
N THR A 28 4.23 -6.09 -9.32
CA THR A 28 4.20 -7.41 -8.67
C THR A 28 3.20 -7.45 -7.52
N THR A 29 2.57 -8.61 -7.37
CA THR A 29 1.65 -8.99 -6.29
C THR A 29 2.05 -10.38 -5.79
N TRP A 30 1.61 -10.76 -4.61
CA TRP A 30 1.80 -12.10 -4.06
C TRP A 30 0.49 -12.88 -4.11
N ASN A 31 0.56 -14.14 -4.54
CA ASN A 31 -0.58 -15.07 -4.53
C ASN A 31 -0.71 -15.79 -3.17
N ASP A 32 -1.74 -16.62 -3.03
CA ASP A 32 -2.01 -17.36 -1.78
C ASP A 32 -0.96 -18.45 -1.48
N ASP A 33 -0.18 -18.87 -2.49
CA ASP A 33 0.92 -19.83 -2.34
C ASP A 33 2.21 -19.16 -1.83
N GLY A 34 2.22 -17.83 -1.69
CA GLY A 34 3.41 -17.07 -1.31
C GLY A 34 4.38 -16.88 -2.47
N ASP A 35 3.92 -16.97 -3.71
CA ASP A 35 4.72 -16.64 -4.90
C ASP A 35 4.47 -15.21 -5.35
N GLN A 36 5.55 -14.53 -5.74
CA GLN A 36 5.48 -13.24 -6.41
C GLN A 36 5.09 -13.44 -7.88
N VAL A 37 4.01 -12.77 -8.31
CA VAL A 37 3.48 -12.81 -9.66
C VAL A 37 3.35 -11.42 -10.26
N GLU A 38 3.41 -11.36 -11.59
CA GLU A 38 3.33 -10.10 -12.34
C GLU A 38 1.89 -9.74 -12.68
N ILE A 39 1.57 -8.45 -12.60
CA ILE A 39 0.28 -7.90 -13.04
C ILE A 39 0.49 -6.80 -14.09
N ALA A 40 -0.36 -6.81 -15.11
CA ALA A 40 -0.33 -5.79 -16.15
C ALA A 40 -0.79 -4.44 -15.58
N ALA A 41 -0.04 -3.37 -15.83
CA ALA A 41 -0.39 -2.02 -15.36
C ALA A 41 -1.80 -1.58 -15.75
N ALA A 42 -2.24 -1.93 -16.97
CA ALA A 42 -3.58 -1.62 -17.46
C ALA A 42 -4.72 -2.28 -16.65
N THR A 43 -4.43 -3.34 -15.90
CA THR A 43 -5.44 -4.11 -15.15
C THR A 43 -5.38 -3.88 -13.65
N VAL A 44 -4.40 -3.14 -13.12
CA VAL A 44 -4.24 -2.95 -11.68
C VAL A 44 -5.49 -2.33 -11.06
N CYS A 45 -5.94 -1.17 -11.54
CA CYS A 45 -7.10 -0.49 -10.97
C CYS A 45 -8.37 -1.34 -11.04
N SER A 46 -8.64 -2.00 -12.19
CA SER A 46 -9.82 -2.84 -12.33
C SER A 46 -9.77 -4.08 -11.43
N ALA A 47 -8.58 -4.67 -11.22
CA ALA A 47 -8.38 -5.80 -10.33
C ALA A 47 -8.50 -5.42 -8.84
N VAL A 48 -8.05 -4.22 -8.46
CA VAL A 48 -8.29 -3.65 -7.12
C VAL A 48 -9.79 -3.49 -6.88
N LEU A 49 -10.51 -2.94 -7.85
CA LEU A 49 -11.94 -2.66 -7.73
C LEU A 49 -12.81 -3.90 -7.68
N SER A 50 -12.45 -4.93 -8.44
CA SER A 50 -13.13 -6.23 -8.40
C SER A 50 -12.82 -7.02 -7.12
N GLY A 51 -11.80 -6.62 -6.36
CA GLY A 51 -11.29 -7.35 -5.21
C GLY A 51 -10.49 -8.60 -5.56
N SER A 52 -10.15 -8.79 -6.85
CA SER A 52 -9.26 -9.87 -7.30
C SER A 52 -7.80 -9.58 -7.00
N LEU A 53 -7.43 -8.31 -6.80
CA LEU A 53 -6.13 -7.89 -6.29
C LEU A 53 -6.30 -7.34 -4.87
N ARG A 54 -5.54 -7.91 -3.93
CA ARG A 54 -5.60 -7.56 -2.49
C ARG A 54 -4.26 -7.12 -1.93
N ASN A 55 -3.22 -7.13 -2.74
CA ASN A 55 -1.90 -6.66 -2.36
C ASN A 55 -1.11 -6.22 -3.59
N VAL A 56 -0.06 -5.44 -3.37
CA VAL A 56 0.91 -5.05 -4.39
C VAL A 56 2.22 -4.63 -3.70
N GLN A 57 3.33 -4.73 -4.41
CA GLN A 57 4.59 -4.16 -3.97
C GLN A 57 4.83 -2.77 -4.58
N PHE A 58 5.35 -1.90 -3.75
CA PHE A 58 5.88 -0.59 -4.12
C PHE A 58 7.38 -0.60 -3.95
N TRP A 59 8.11 -0.07 -4.92
CA TRP A 59 9.56 -0.21 -5.03
C TRP A 59 10.23 1.14 -4.85
N ARG A 60 11.18 1.23 -3.94
CA ARG A 60 12.06 2.40 -3.83
C ARG A 60 13.32 2.23 -4.68
N THR A 61 13.86 1.01 -4.68
CA THR A 61 14.99 0.60 -5.49
C THR A 61 14.71 -0.75 -6.14
N ALA A 62 15.71 -1.37 -6.76
CA ALA A 62 15.56 -2.73 -7.31
C ALA A 62 15.37 -3.80 -6.22
N SER A 63 15.76 -3.50 -4.97
CA SER A 63 15.80 -4.46 -3.85
C SER A 63 15.16 -3.95 -2.56
N GLU A 64 14.74 -2.69 -2.51
CA GLU A 64 13.99 -2.12 -1.39
C GLU A 64 12.55 -1.90 -1.82
N ASP A 65 11.63 -2.50 -1.08
CA ASP A 65 10.21 -2.48 -1.36
C ASP A 65 9.35 -2.34 -0.10
N VAL A 66 8.10 -1.97 -0.34
CA VAL A 66 7.02 -1.94 0.62
C VAL A 66 5.93 -2.81 0.09
N PHE A 67 5.58 -3.83 0.86
CA PHE A 67 4.41 -4.64 0.59
C PHE A 67 3.18 -3.94 1.18
N ALA A 68 2.17 -3.72 0.36
CA ALA A 68 0.89 -3.16 0.80
C ALA A 68 -0.21 -4.17 0.51
N ALA A 69 -1.02 -4.47 1.52
CA ALA A 69 -2.20 -5.31 1.40
C ALA A 69 -3.44 -4.54 1.83
N TRP A 70 -4.61 -4.95 1.34
CA TRP A 70 -5.87 -4.34 1.74
C TRP A 70 -7.03 -5.32 1.72
N GLU A 71 -8.04 -4.97 2.50
CA GLU A 71 -9.31 -5.67 2.55
C GLU A 71 -10.46 -4.66 2.54
N ASN A 72 -11.57 -5.06 1.91
CA ASN A 72 -12.81 -4.31 1.99
C ASN A 72 -13.52 -4.71 3.28
N VAL A 73 -13.83 -3.73 4.12
CA VAL A 73 -14.60 -3.93 5.35
C VAL A 73 -15.95 -3.25 5.23
N GLN A 74 -16.90 -3.56 6.11
CA GLN A 74 -18.21 -2.92 6.09
C GLN A 74 -18.06 -1.40 6.27
N GLY A 75 -18.43 -0.63 5.25
CA GLY A 75 -18.33 0.83 5.28
C GLY A 75 -16.97 1.42 4.88
N GLY A 76 -15.97 0.61 4.50
CA GLY A 76 -14.64 1.13 4.18
C GLY A 76 -13.65 0.10 3.63
N CYS A 77 -12.36 0.38 3.82
CA CYS A 77 -11.27 -0.53 3.49
C CYS A 77 -10.10 -0.30 4.44
N THR A 78 -9.43 -1.38 4.82
CA THR A 78 -8.23 -1.36 5.65
C THR A 78 -7.02 -1.55 4.75
N PHE A 79 -5.99 -0.71 4.91
CA PHE A 79 -4.69 -0.87 4.26
C PHE A 79 -3.65 -1.25 5.31
N SER A 80 -2.92 -2.33 5.04
CA SER A 80 -1.77 -2.79 5.81
C SER A 80 -0.51 -2.52 5.01
N ILE A 81 0.45 -1.81 5.59
CA ILE A 81 1.72 -1.43 4.95
C ILE A 81 2.84 -2.07 5.75
N TYR A 82 3.55 -3.02 5.15
CA TYR A 82 4.60 -3.81 5.78
C TYR A 82 5.95 -3.20 5.49
N LEU A 83 6.78 -3.06 6.53
CA LEU A 83 8.02 -2.27 6.48
C LEU A 83 9.30 -3.10 6.37
N ASP A 84 9.19 -4.43 6.34
CA ASP A 84 10.34 -5.35 6.42
C ASP A 84 11.34 -5.19 5.25
N GLY A 85 10.88 -4.68 4.11
CA GLY A 85 11.72 -4.42 2.92
C GLY A 85 12.48 -3.09 2.94
N LEU A 86 12.41 -2.32 4.04
CA LEU A 86 12.96 -0.96 4.12
C LEU A 86 14.08 -0.82 5.16
N ASP A 87 15.01 0.11 4.88
CA ASP A 87 15.92 0.61 5.91
C ASP A 87 15.17 1.38 7.01
N SER A 88 15.69 1.33 8.24
CA SER A 88 15.00 1.91 9.40
C SER A 88 14.78 3.43 9.31
N ALA A 89 15.68 4.17 8.64
CA ALA A 89 15.52 5.62 8.52
C ALA A 89 14.37 5.96 7.57
N PHE A 90 14.24 5.20 6.48
CA PHE A 90 13.12 5.35 5.57
C PHE A 90 11.79 4.88 6.16
N ALA A 91 11.78 3.79 6.93
CA ALA A 91 10.60 3.34 7.66
C ALA A 91 10.05 4.45 8.59
N VAL A 92 10.91 5.14 9.34
CA VAL A 92 10.53 6.28 10.18
C VAL A 92 9.94 7.43 9.35
N LEU A 93 10.55 7.76 8.22
CA LEU A 93 10.06 8.80 7.31
C LEU A 93 8.67 8.46 6.76
N LEU A 94 8.49 7.22 6.29
CA LEU A 94 7.25 6.74 5.72
C LEU A 94 6.10 6.80 6.75
N ILE A 95 6.33 6.28 7.96
CA ILE A 95 5.32 6.33 9.03
C ILE A 95 4.98 7.78 9.39
N SER A 96 5.99 8.65 9.53
CA SER A 96 5.75 10.06 9.84
C SER A 96 4.86 10.74 8.79
N ARG A 97 5.02 10.38 7.51
CA ARG A 97 4.27 10.93 6.38
C ARG A 97 2.89 10.32 6.21
N LEU A 98 2.68 9.07 6.61
CA LEU A 98 1.36 8.44 6.67
C LEU A 98 0.49 9.02 7.80
N VAL A 99 1.10 9.31 8.95
CA VAL A 99 0.38 9.81 10.13
C VAL A 99 -0.24 11.20 9.87
N GLU A 100 0.40 12.06 9.09
CA GLU A 100 -0.10 13.40 8.78
C GLU A 100 -1.50 13.40 8.11
N PRO A 101 -1.75 12.73 6.96
CA PRO A 101 -3.06 12.66 6.34
C PRO A 101 -4.07 11.85 7.18
N VAL A 102 -3.62 10.80 7.87
CA VAL A 102 -4.45 10.07 8.84
C VAL A 102 -5.06 11.04 9.85
N LEU A 103 -4.23 11.86 10.49
CA LEU A 103 -4.67 12.76 11.55
C LEU A 103 -5.42 14.01 11.05
N THR A 104 -5.07 14.51 9.87
CA THR A 104 -5.62 15.78 9.34
C THR A 104 -6.83 15.58 8.42
N THR A 105 -6.92 14.44 7.73
CA THR A 105 -7.94 14.19 6.70
C THR A 105 -8.92 13.10 7.08
N PHE A 106 -8.44 11.99 7.65
CA PHE A 106 -9.27 10.80 7.88
C PHE A 106 -9.81 10.69 9.30
N ARG A 107 -9.13 11.26 10.30
CA ARG A 107 -9.52 11.17 11.71
C ARG A 107 -10.97 11.57 12.00
N SER A 108 -11.51 12.57 11.30
CA SER A 108 -12.88 13.06 11.50
C SER A 108 -13.94 12.29 10.71
N ARG A 109 -13.53 11.33 9.87
CA ARG A 109 -14.40 10.60 8.93
C ARG A 109 -14.70 9.17 9.37
N TYR A 110 -14.13 8.71 10.47
CA TYR A 110 -14.38 7.41 11.05
C TYR A 110 -15.25 7.56 12.30
N ASP A 111 -16.34 6.79 12.35
CA ASP A 111 -17.28 6.76 13.49
C ASP A 111 -16.57 6.18 14.73
N ASP A 112 -16.57 4.85 14.89
CA ASP A 112 -16.04 4.12 16.05
C ASP A 112 -14.85 3.20 15.71
N GLY A 113 -14.33 3.27 14.47
CA GLY A 113 -13.26 2.39 13.98
C GLY A 113 -11.83 2.89 14.23
N GLU A 114 -10.85 2.02 13.99
CA GLU A 114 -9.43 2.37 14.05
C GLU A 114 -9.03 3.21 12.82
N VAL A 115 -8.50 4.42 13.05
CA VAL A 115 -8.00 5.29 11.97
C VAL A 115 -6.55 4.95 11.62
N PHE A 116 -5.78 4.46 12.59
CA PHE A 116 -4.40 4.03 12.45
C PHE A 116 -4.02 3.13 13.63
N ALA A 117 -3.28 2.06 13.34
CA ALA A 117 -2.74 1.15 14.33
C ALA A 117 -1.28 0.81 13.99
N ILE A 118 -0.49 0.55 15.03
CA ILE A 118 0.82 -0.10 14.92
C ILE A 118 0.65 -1.48 15.51
N VAL A 119 0.83 -2.50 14.69
CA VAL A 119 0.69 -3.90 15.07
C VAL A 119 2.08 -4.52 15.16
N PHE A 120 2.30 -5.33 16.19
CA PHE A 120 3.49 -6.15 16.35
C PHE A 120 3.05 -7.62 16.23
N GLU A 121 3.76 -8.40 15.43
CA GLU A 121 3.59 -9.86 15.34
C GLU A 121 4.49 -10.58 16.35
#